data_AF-A0A3C0QXH2-F1
#
_entry.id   AF-A0A3C0QXH2-F1
#
_cell.length_a   1.000
_cell.length_b   1.000
_cell.length_c   1.000
_cell.angle_alpha   90.00
_cell.angle_beta   90.00
_cell.angle_gamma   90.00
#
_symmetry.space_group_name_H-M   'P 1'
#
loop_
_entity.id
_entity.type
_entity.pdbx_description
1 polymer ?
#
loop_
_entity_poly.entity_id
_entity_poly.type
_entity_poly.pdbx_seq_one_letter_code
_entity_poly.pdbx_strand_id
1 'polypeptide(L)'
;MLEILGLMATGILAGRLLRKRQKVVSIVERLILVSIFLLLFFLGASIGSDRAIVDALDTIGLNALITATGSVAGSLVAAWLLWKYLFLPKNPPK
;
A
#
# COMPACT_ATOMS: atom_id res chain seq x y z
N MET A 1 -3.00 -13.82 -12.66
CA MET A 1 -3.98 -12.79 -12.22
C MET A 1 -5.23 -13.41 -11.60
N LEU A 2 -5.94 -14.31 -12.31
CA LEU A 2 -7.08 -15.04 -11.74
C LEU A 2 -6.73 -15.82 -10.46
N GLU A 3 -5.56 -16.44 -10.39
CA GLU A 3 -5.09 -17.15 -9.19
C GLU A 3 -4.94 -16.23 -7.97
N ILE A 4 -4.40 -15.03 -8.19
CA ILE A 4 -4.24 -14.02 -7.14
C ILE A 4 -5.63 -13.56 -6.67
N LEU A 5 -6.55 -13.34 -7.60
CA LEU A 5 -7.94 -13.00 -7.28
C LEU A 5 -8.62 -14.09 -6.45
N GLY A 6 -8.42 -15.36 -6.81
CA GLY A 6 -8.93 -16.52 -6.08
C GLY A 6 -8.36 -16.62 -4.67
N LEU A 7 -7.05 -16.37 -4.51
CA LEU A 7 -6.38 -16.34 -3.22
C LEU A 7 -6.91 -15.20 -2.33
N MET A 8 -7.14 -14.01 -2.90
CA MET A 8 -7.74 -12.89 -2.16
C MET A 8 -9.18 -13.21 -1.74
N ALA A 9 -10.00 -13.77 -2.63
CA ALA A 9 -11.38 -14.14 -2.33
C ALA A 9 -11.46 -15.17 -1.21
N THR A 10 -10.64 -16.22 -1.27
CA THR A 10 -10.55 -17.23 -0.21
C THR A 10 -10.00 -16.66 1.10
N GLY A 11 -9.00 -15.78 1.04
CA GLY A 11 -8.48 -15.06 2.20
C GLY A 11 -9.53 -14.19 2.91
N ILE A 12 -10.39 -13.50 2.16
CA ILE A 12 -11.49 -12.70 2.72
C ILE A 12 -12.54 -13.61 3.39
N LEU A 13 -12.90 -14.72 2.76
CA LEU A 13 -13.84 -15.70 3.33
C LEU A 13 -13.29 -16.32 4.63
N ALA A 14 -12.02 -16.73 4.61
CA ALA A 14 -11.34 -17.25 5.79
C ALA A 14 -11.27 -16.18 6.91
N GLY A 15 -10.85 -14.96 6.57
CA GLY A 15 -10.80 -13.84 7.52
C GLY A 15 -12.16 -13.54 8.14
N ARG A 16 -13.25 -13.62 7.37
CA ARG A 16 -14.61 -13.40 7.88
C ARG A 16 -15.08 -14.48 8.84
N LEU A 17 -14.70 -15.75 8.63
CA LEU A 17 -15.03 -16.86 9.52
C LEU A 17 -14.24 -16.77 10.84
N LEU A 18 -12.97 -16.40 10.78
CA LEU A 18 -12.08 -16.30 11.96
C LEU A 18 -12.26 -15.00 12.75
N ARG A 19 -12.94 -13.98 12.18
CA ARG A 19 -13.21 -12.66 12.81
C ARG A 19 -13.89 -12.72 14.18
N LYS A 20 -14.70 -13.76 14.46
CA LYS A 20 -15.37 -13.93 15.76
C LYS A 20 -14.40 -14.27 16.91
N ARG A 21 -13.16 -14.65 16.60
CA ARG A 21 -12.13 -15.02 17.59
C ARG A 21 -11.13 -13.86 17.74
N GLN A 22 -11.39 -12.96 18.70
CA GLN A 22 -10.54 -11.79 18.98
C GLN A 22 -9.05 -12.15 19.19
N LYS A 23 -8.75 -13.31 19.82
CA LYS A 23 -7.38 -13.80 19.99
C LYS A 23 -6.67 -14.10 18.66
N VAL A 24 -7.38 -14.66 17.68
CA VAL A 24 -6.82 -14.98 16.36
C VAL A 24 -6.50 -13.70 15.60
N VAL A 25 -7.40 -12.71 15.66
CA VAL A 25 -7.20 -11.41 15.00
C VAL A 25 -5.93 -10.73 15.52
N SER A 26 -5.73 -10.71 16.84
CA SER A 26 -4.53 -10.11 17.45
C SER A 26 -3.23 -10.87 17.10
N ILE A 27 -3.26 -12.20 17.02
CA ILE A 27 -2.10 -13.00 16.58
C ILE A 27 -1.76 -12.69 15.13
N VAL A 28 -2.76 -12.62 14.25
CA VAL A 28 -2.58 -12.31 12.83
C VAL A 28 -2.00 -10.91 12.66
N GLU A 29 -2.50 -9.92 13.39
CA GLU A 29 -1.96 -8.56 13.38
C GLU A 29 -0.48 -8.52 13.77
N ARG A 30 -0.11 -9.21 14.85
CA ARG A 30 1.30 -9.32 15.27
C ARG A 30 2.14 -10.05 14.23
N LEU A 31 1.62 -11.10 13.63
CA LEU A 31 2.32 -11.88 12.60
C LEU A 31 2.52 -11.08 11.32
N ILE A 32 1.56 -10.24 10.92
CA ILE A 32 1.69 -9.29 9.81
C ILE A 32 2.82 -8.30 10.10
N LEU A 33 2.82 -7.67 11.28
CA LEU A 33 3.88 -6.71 11.64
C LEU A 33 5.27 -7.37 11.61
N VAL A 34 5.43 -8.55 12.22
CA VAL A 34 6.70 -9.30 12.18
C VAL A 34 7.08 -9.65 10.74
N SER A 35 6.12 -10.06 9.92
CA SER A 35 6.37 -10.38 8.51
C SER A 35 6.82 -9.16 7.72
N ILE A 36 6.18 -7.99 7.92
CA ILE A 36 6.61 -6.73 7.28
C ILE A 36 8.04 -6.40 7.68
N PHE A 37 8.39 -6.50 8.97
CA PHE A 37 9.76 -6.27 9.42
C PHE A 37 10.76 -7.24 8.78
N LEU A 38 10.43 -8.53 8.72
CA LEU A 38 11.29 -9.54 8.08
C LEU A 38 11.44 -9.28 6.58
N LEU A 39 10.35 -8.94 5.89
CA LEU A 39 10.37 -8.62 4.46
C LEU A 39 11.18 -7.36 4.19
N LEU A 40 11.03 -6.31 4.99
CA LEU A 40 11.84 -5.09 4.89
C LEU A 40 13.32 -5.37 5.14
N PHE A 41 13.63 -6.23 6.11
CA PHE A 41 15.00 -6.64 6.37
C PHE A 41 15.61 -7.41 5.19
N PHE A 42 14.90 -8.41 4.66
CA PHE A 42 15.36 -9.17 3.49
C PHE A 42 15.45 -8.32 2.24
N LEU A 43 14.50 -7.40 2.04
CA LEU A 43 14.55 -6.44 0.93
C LEU A 43 15.78 -5.56 1.03
N GLY A 44 16.06 -5.00 2.22
CA GLY A 44 17.25 -4.19 2.48
C GLY A 44 18.54 -4.97 2.26
N ALA A 45 18.61 -6.22 2.75
CA ALA A 45 19.77 -7.09 2.55
C ALA A 45 19.98 -7.44 1.06
N SER A 46 18.91 -7.77 0.35
CA SER A 46 18.95 -8.08 -1.09
C SER A 46 19.46 -6.88 -1.89
N ILE A 47 18.94 -5.69 -1.63
CA ILE A 47 19.35 -4.45 -2.31
C ILE A 47 20.78 -4.07 -1.93
N GLY A 48 21.16 -4.15 -0.66
CA GLY A 48 22.49 -3.77 -0.18
C GLY A 48 23.62 -4.71 -0.62
N SER A 49 23.29 -5.97 -0.93
CA SER A 49 24.27 -6.95 -1.45
C SER A 49 24.61 -6.76 -2.93
N ASP A 50 23.76 -6.05 -3.68
CA ASP A 50 23.93 -5.80 -5.11
C ASP A 50 24.60 -4.45 -5.37
N ARG A 51 25.89 -4.48 -5.70
CA ARG A 51 26.68 -3.26 -5.97
C ARG A 51 26.12 -2.44 -7.13
N ALA A 52 25.52 -3.06 -8.14
CA ALA A 52 24.97 -2.33 -9.28
C ALA A 52 23.74 -1.50 -8.88
N ILE A 53 22.92 -2.03 -7.98
CA ILE A 53 21.78 -1.29 -7.43
C ILE A 53 22.26 -0.20 -6.48
N VAL A 54 23.24 -0.51 -5.62
CA VAL A 54 23.80 0.44 -4.65
C VAL A 54 24.47 1.63 -5.35
N ASP A 55 25.26 1.40 -6.39
CA ASP A 55 25.92 2.48 -7.13
C ASP A 55 24.92 3.32 -7.95
N ALA A 56 23.81 2.70 -8.40
CA ALA A 56 22.72 3.39 -9.09
C ALA A 56 21.67 4.01 -8.14
N LEU A 57 21.84 3.90 -6.81
CA LEU A 57 20.87 4.41 -5.83
C LEU A 57 20.60 5.90 -5.97
N ASP A 58 21.59 6.70 -6.36
CA ASP A 58 21.41 8.15 -6.52
C ASP A 58 20.43 8.44 -7.67
N THR A 59 20.66 7.83 -8.83
CA THR A 59 19.79 7.94 -10.01
C THR A 59 18.41 7.34 -9.76
N ILE A 60 18.34 6.14 -9.18
CA ILE A 60 17.08 5.45 -8.86
C ILE A 60 16.30 6.24 -7.79
N GLY A 61 17.00 6.77 -6.79
CA GLY A 61 16.44 7.54 -5.69
C GLY A 61 15.84 8.86 -6.16
N LEU A 62 16.54 9.59 -7.03
CA LEU A 62 16.01 10.83 -7.60
C LEU A 62 14.77 10.57 -8.47
N ASN A 63 14.83 9.55 -9.33
CA ASN A 63 13.68 9.15 -10.16
C ASN A 63 12.49 8.70 -9.30
N ALA A 64 12.76 7.95 -8.23
CA ALA A 64 11.74 7.51 -7.28
C ALA A 64 11.13 8.69 -6.54
N LEU A 65 11.93 9.69 -6.14
CA LEU A 65 11.44 10.88 -5.45
C LEU A 65 10.51 11.70 -6.35
N ILE A 66 10.91 11.94 -7.60
CA ILE A 66 10.08 12.64 -8.58
C ILE A 66 8.78 11.87 -8.85
N THR A 67 8.86 10.55 -9.00
CA THR A 67 7.69 9.70 -9.25
C THR A 67 6.76 9.64 -8.05
N ALA A 68 7.29 9.53 -6.83
CA ALA A 68 6.51 9.49 -5.60
C ALA A 68 5.80 10.82 -5.36
N THR A 69 6.51 11.94 -5.45
CA THR A 69 5.92 13.28 -5.29
C THR A 69 4.90 13.58 -6.38
N GLY A 70 5.21 13.28 -7.64
CA GLY A 70 4.28 13.41 -8.76
C GLY A 70 3.02 12.55 -8.60
N SER A 71 3.18 11.30 -8.14
CA SER A 71 2.07 10.36 -7.93
C SER A 71 1.18 10.78 -6.75
N VAL A 72 1.78 11.20 -5.63
CA VAL A 72 1.03 11.70 -4.46
C VAL A 72 0.31 13.00 -4.78
N ALA A 73 0.98 13.95 -5.45
CA ALA A 73 0.37 15.20 -5.89
C ALA A 73 -0.79 14.93 -6.87
N GLY A 74 -0.58 14.05 -7.85
CA GLY A 74 -1.62 13.65 -8.80
C GLY A 74 -2.82 13.00 -8.12
N SER A 75 -2.59 12.10 -7.16
CA SER A 75 -3.65 11.47 -6.37
C SER A 75 -4.44 12.50 -5.55
N LEU A 76 -3.76 13.46 -4.93
CA LEU A 76 -4.40 14.52 -4.15
C LEU A 76 -5.22 15.47 -5.03
N VAL A 77 -4.70 15.86 -6.20
CA VAL A 77 -5.43 16.67 -7.19
C VAL A 77 -6.67 15.94 -7.70
N ALA A 78 -6.55 14.64 -8.02
CA ALA A 78 -7.68 13.82 -8.44
C ALA A 78 -8.74 13.70 -7.34
N ALA A 79 -8.33 13.48 -6.09
CA ALA A 79 -9.24 13.44 -4.94
C ALA A 79 -9.95 14.79 -4.72
N TRP A 80 -9.24 15.91 -4.86
CA TRP A 80 -9.81 17.25 -4.77
C TRP A 80 -10.79 17.54 -5.91
N LEU A 81 -10.47 17.11 -7.13
CA LEU A 81 -11.32 17.26 -8.30
C LEU A 81 -12.62 16.45 -8.13
N LEU A 82 -12.51 15.20 -7.70
CA LEU A 82 -13.66 14.36 -7.35
C LEU A 82 -14.51 14.99 -6.24
N TRP A 83 -13.87 15.56 -5.21
CA TRP A 83 -14.58 16.28 -4.16
C TRP A 83 -15.38 17.48 -4.71
N LYS A 84 -14.76 18.28 -5.57
CA LYS A 84 -15.41 19.45 -6.19
C LYS A 84 -16.58 19.07 -7.12
N TYR A 85 -16.46 17.99 -7.90
CA TYR A 85 -17.52 17.59 -8.84
C TYR A 85 -18.65 16.80 -8.20
N LEU A 86 -18.36 15.96 -7.21
CA LEU A 86 -19.37 15.08 -6.60
C LEU A 86 -19.99 15.66 -5.32
N PHE A 87 -19.26 16.51 -4.58
CA PHE A 87 -19.66 16.95 -3.24
C PHE A 87 -19.83 18.46 -3.08
N LEU A 88 -19.67 19.29 -4.12
CA LEU A 88 -19.98 20.72 -4.04
C LEU A 88 -21.48 20.94 -4.35
N PRO A 89 -22.34 21.24 -3.35
CA PRO A 89 -23.77 21.44 -3.57
C PRO A 89 -23.99 22.70 -4.41
N LYS A 90 -24.61 22.52 -5.58
CA LYS A 90 -25.10 23.60 -6.44
C LYS A 90 -26.49 24.05 -5.95
N ASN A 91 -26.59 24.62 -4.75
CA ASN A 91 -27.79 25.38 -4.36
C ASN A 91 -27.47 26.36 -3.21
N PRO A 92 -27.62 27.69 -3.41
CA PRO A 92 -27.62 28.62 -2.30
C PRO A 92 -28.84 28.36 -1.40
N PRO A 93 -28.71 28.42 -0.06
CA PRO A 93 -29.87 28.43 0.82
C PRO A 93 -30.72 29.65 0.47
N LYS A 94 -32.01 29.41 0.21
CA LYS A 94 -33.04 30.45 0.05
C LYS A 94 -33.34 31.10 1.39
#